data_AF-A0A132T283-F1
#
_entry.id   AF-A0A132T283-F1
#
_cell.length_a   1.000
_cell.length_b   1.000
_cell.length_c   1.000
_cell.angle_alpha   90.00
_cell.angle_beta   90.00
_cell.angle_gamma   90.00
#
_symmetry.space_group_name_H-M   'P 1'
#
loop_
_entity.id
_entity.type
_entity.pdbx_description
1 polymer ?
#
loop_
_entity_poly.entity_id
_entity_poly.type
_entity_poly.pdbx_seq_one_letter_code
_entity_poly.pdbx_strand_id
1 'polypeptide(L)'
;MTDRFLTWLSAGALAVGVSAAALAGAGVAVADDDVDPNPTSSQTSPEEEAPSRDEEAPAPDESADASDADADADEAEEPVEEEPADDLEEVVDEVETTVRDNRSEPDPGPESEPDVAVEGDEPAEIETPTTVTVTEQEPSPATARHVMTAPEASPAPTPSLLNVVGSFFWGLFDLAVKLVDFPPAVPPGSTLTAGRSTLQIDCGDGYTADADWYFPTEGEPDKFIYFQHGFPARAGFYNLTLEQLAERNNAIVVAPSITSNIFACDACAMSGEPMQAAVAWLFEGDRAALLASARAAGYQGSLPGRFVITGQSAGASLAVAAAGYYHQLAPAAEKANMVGVLLYEVSAIGGATTGNALANALDKLPDAVPVLNIAAEPNTLNSQGSANAVFTEKRPGQFNGVQLIGGAHSDAFRSSTLFGIPQFLVTVFFGASTPNNVEAVHVLTEGWLTDMYEGRVYDPDTRTGIYGVPGAPSEVVVEIPTTRGPARGYVLPARTPEPSPFDRLINGFFGLLNANYFAACAVAPDASYRGRPAILSATTAIGDVRLMPRASCRSAAL
;
A
#
# COMPACT_ATOMS: atom_id res chain seq x y z
N MET A 1 4.03 -36.85 -10.42
CA MET A 1 4.06 -35.52 -9.75
C MET A 1 2.65 -35.03 -9.47
N THR A 2 1.72 -35.20 -10.41
CA THR A 2 0.29 -34.87 -10.34
C THR A 2 -0.39 -35.15 -8.99
N ASP A 3 -0.17 -36.33 -8.39
CA ASP A 3 -0.87 -36.73 -7.15
C ASP A 3 -0.50 -35.84 -5.95
N ARG A 4 0.78 -35.45 -5.83
CA ARG A 4 1.22 -34.52 -4.78
C ARG A 4 0.68 -33.12 -5.04
N PHE A 5 0.59 -32.69 -6.31
CA PHE A 5 -0.02 -31.41 -6.69
C PHE A 5 -1.51 -31.37 -6.33
N LEU A 6 -2.28 -32.41 -6.67
CA LEU A 6 -3.68 -32.56 -6.28
C LEU A 6 -3.87 -32.64 -4.75
N THR A 7 -2.93 -33.25 -4.04
CA THR A 7 -2.94 -33.29 -2.56
C THR A 7 -2.71 -31.90 -1.96
N TRP A 8 -1.82 -31.08 -2.51
CA TRP A 8 -1.65 -29.69 -2.08
C TRP A 8 -2.84 -28.80 -2.43
N LEU A 9 -3.43 -28.98 -3.62
CA LEU A 9 -4.57 -28.18 -4.09
C LEU A 9 -5.84 -28.50 -3.27
N SER A 10 -6.07 -29.78 -2.95
CA SER A 10 -7.14 -30.20 -2.04
C SER A 10 -6.88 -29.81 -0.57
N ALA A 11 -5.62 -29.85 -0.09
CA ALA A 11 -5.27 -29.31 1.23
C ALA A 11 -5.51 -27.79 1.32
N GLY A 12 -5.21 -27.03 0.25
CA GLY A 12 -5.53 -25.60 0.16
C GLY A 12 -7.04 -25.34 0.19
N ALA A 13 -7.82 -26.07 -0.61
CA ALA A 13 -9.28 -25.97 -0.61
C ALA A 13 -9.91 -26.35 0.74
N LEU A 14 -9.39 -27.39 1.41
CA LEU A 14 -9.80 -27.77 2.77
C LEU A 14 -9.42 -26.72 3.81
N ALA A 15 -8.23 -26.12 3.72
CA ALA A 15 -7.82 -25.04 4.62
C ALA A 15 -8.73 -23.80 4.47
N VAL A 16 -9.00 -23.36 3.22
CA VAL A 16 -9.95 -22.28 2.93
C VAL A 16 -11.36 -22.62 3.45
N GLY A 17 -11.83 -23.86 3.26
CA GLY A 17 -13.12 -24.32 3.77
C GLY A 17 -13.21 -24.32 5.31
N VAL A 18 -12.15 -24.74 6.00
CA VAL A 18 -12.09 -24.72 7.48
C VAL A 18 -11.99 -23.28 8.01
N SER A 19 -11.23 -22.40 7.36
CA SER A 19 -11.21 -20.97 7.68
C SER A 19 -12.58 -20.33 7.47
N ALA A 20 -13.24 -20.60 6.34
CA ALA A 20 -14.60 -20.10 6.08
C ALA A 20 -15.62 -20.61 7.11
N ALA A 21 -15.53 -21.88 7.52
CA ALA A 21 -16.39 -22.44 8.57
C ALA A 21 -16.14 -21.80 9.95
N ALA A 22 -14.89 -21.53 10.31
CA ALA A 22 -14.55 -20.82 11.55
C ALA A 22 -15.08 -19.37 11.55
N LEU A 23 -14.98 -18.67 10.41
CA LEU A 23 -15.49 -17.31 10.25
C LEU A 23 -17.03 -17.25 10.23
N ALA A 24 -17.69 -18.22 9.60
CA ALA A 24 -19.15 -18.36 9.66
C ALA A 24 -19.64 -18.62 11.11
N GLY A 25 -18.93 -19.46 11.86
CA GLY A 25 -19.21 -19.71 13.27
C GLY A 25 -19.06 -18.47 14.16
N ALA A 26 -18.07 -17.61 13.87
CA ALA A 26 -17.89 -16.34 14.57
C ALA A 26 -18.95 -15.30 14.17
N GLY A 27 -19.32 -15.21 12.90
CA GLY A 27 -20.29 -14.22 12.40
C GLY A 27 -21.70 -14.39 12.96
N VAL A 28 -22.14 -15.62 13.24
CA VAL A 28 -23.45 -15.88 13.86
C VAL A 28 -23.48 -15.45 15.34
N ALA A 29 -22.34 -15.48 16.04
CA ALA A 29 -22.24 -15.13 17.46
C ALA A 29 -22.21 -13.62 17.77
N VAL A 30 -22.26 -12.76 16.74
CA VAL A 30 -22.23 -11.29 16.84
C VAL A 30 -23.58 -10.67 16.44
N ALA A 31 -24.57 -11.49 16.06
CA ALA A 31 -25.82 -11.05 15.45
C ALA A 31 -27.04 -11.04 16.39
N ASP A 32 -26.92 -11.50 17.64
CA ASP A 32 -28.05 -11.74 18.54
C ASP A 32 -27.69 -11.31 19.97
N ASP A 33 -28.14 -10.10 20.37
CA ASP A 33 -27.99 -9.58 21.73
C ASP A 33 -29.01 -8.45 22.00
N ASP A 34 -30.31 -8.76 21.95
CA ASP A 34 -31.34 -7.99 22.69
C ASP A 34 -32.68 -8.75 22.86
N VAL A 35 -33.02 -9.07 24.12
CA VAL A 35 -34.33 -9.44 24.74
C VAL A 35 -34.30 -10.77 25.53
N ASP A 36 -34.44 -10.61 26.85
CA ASP A 36 -34.38 -11.65 27.90
C ASP A 36 -35.83 -12.13 28.31
N PRO A 37 -36.07 -13.02 29.30
CA PRO A 37 -36.35 -14.42 28.98
C PRO A 37 -37.64 -15.00 29.63
N ASN A 38 -38.05 -16.19 29.18
CA ASN A 38 -38.63 -17.20 30.09
C ASN A 38 -38.63 -18.62 29.47
N PRO A 39 -38.26 -19.69 30.20
CA PRO A 39 -38.22 -21.05 29.65
C PRO A 39 -39.51 -21.84 29.89
N THR A 40 -39.81 -22.79 29.01
CA THR A 40 -40.63 -23.96 29.38
C THR A 40 -40.18 -25.17 28.57
N SER A 41 -39.84 -26.24 29.27
CA SER A 41 -39.37 -27.50 28.71
C SER A 41 -40.50 -28.38 28.18
N SER A 42 -40.23 -29.13 27.10
CA SER A 42 -40.71 -30.50 26.94
C SER A 42 -39.85 -31.27 25.94
N GLN A 43 -39.53 -32.52 26.28
CA GLN A 43 -38.94 -33.50 25.36
C GLN A 43 -40.07 -34.35 24.77
N THR A 44 -40.02 -34.71 23.48
CA THR A 44 -40.44 -36.04 23.00
C THR A 44 -40.05 -36.31 21.54
N SER A 45 -39.68 -37.56 21.30
CA SER A 45 -39.75 -38.32 20.04
C SER A 45 -39.96 -39.78 20.45
N PRO A 46 -40.29 -40.74 19.55
CA PRO A 46 -40.64 -40.64 18.12
C PRO A 46 -42.03 -41.27 17.82
N GLU A 47 -42.39 -41.50 16.55
CA GLU A 47 -42.69 -42.82 15.94
C GLU A 47 -43.32 -42.68 14.53
N GLU A 48 -43.49 -43.80 13.82
CA GLU A 48 -43.82 -43.91 12.38
C GLU A 48 -45.34 -44.04 12.12
N GLU A 49 -45.80 -43.70 10.90
CA GLU A 49 -46.58 -44.66 10.09
C GLU A 49 -46.68 -44.26 8.59
N ALA A 50 -46.84 -45.27 7.75
CA ALA A 50 -47.12 -45.28 6.30
C ALA A 50 -47.89 -46.61 6.00
N PRO A 51 -48.55 -46.86 4.85
CA PRO A 51 -48.25 -46.42 3.48
C PRO A 51 -49.56 -45.98 2.73
N SER A 52 -49.91 -46.23 1.45
CA SER A 52 -49.38 -47.03 0.32
C SER A 52 -50.08 -46.69 -1.02
N ARG A 53 -49.48 -47.19 -2.12
CA ARG A 53 -50.05 -47.52 -3.45
C ARG A 53 -50.18 -46.45 -4.54
N ASP A 54 -49.97 -46.77 -5.83
CA ASP A 54 -49.16 -47.81 -6.54
C ASP A 54 -49.16 -47.46 -8.07
N GLU A 55 -48.33 -48.14 -8.89
CA GLU A 55 -48.36 -48.28 -10.38
C GLU A 55 -47.95 -47.04 -11.24
N GLU A 56 -47.23 -47.13 -12.38
CA GLU A 56 -46.53 -48.23 -13.08
C GLU A 56 -45.35 -47.68 -13.94
N ALA A 57 -44.41 -48.53 -14.38
CA ALA A 57 -43.37 -48.21 -15.39
C ALA A 57 -43.39 -49.23 -16.56
N PRO A 58 -42.76 -48.96 -17.72
CA PRO A 58 -41.42 -49.55 -17.95
C PRO A 58 -40.47 -48.79 -18.91
N ALA A 59 -39.21 -49.26 -18.98
CA ALA A 59 -38.24 -49.02 -20.07
C ALA A 59 -38.00 -50.34 -20.87
N PRO A 60 -37.19 -50.42 -21.96
CA PRO A 60 -35.71 -50.42 -21.84
C PRO A 60 -34.89 -49.94 -23.09
N ASP A 61 -33.54 -49.88 -22.96
CA ASP A 61 -32.42 -50.31 -23.87
C ASP A 61 -32.41 -50.00 -25.42
N GLU A 62 -31.27 -49.93 -26.15
CA GLU A 62 -29.83 -50.08 -25.83
C GLU A 62 -28.89 -49.40 -26.89
N SER A 63 -27.64 -49.11 -26.50
CA SER A 63 -26.35 -49.20 -27.25
C SER A 63 -26.05 -48.53 -28.62
N ALA A 64 -24.87 -47.87 -28.68
CA ALA A 64 -23.83 -47.85 -29.75
C ALA A 64 -24.16 -47.30 -31.17
N ASP A 65 -23.21 -46.91 -32.05
CA ASP A 65 -21.72 -46.83 -31.98
C ASP A 65 -21.17 -45.64 -32.82
N ALA A 66 -19.85 -45.49 -32.90
CA ALA A 66 -19.11 -44.37 -33.49
C ALA A 66 -19.04 -44.28 -35.04
N SER A 67 -18.65 -43.09 -35.53
CA SER A 67 -17.83 -42.93 -36.75
C SER A 67 -17.06 -41.61 -36.76
N ASP A 68 -15.74 -41.66 -36.92
CA ASP A 68 -14.88 -40.51 -37.22
C ASP A 68 -15.08 -40.00 -38.66
N ALA A 69 -14.66 -38.76 -38.96
CA ALA A 69 -13.76 -38.42 -40.09
C ALA A 69 -13.67 -36.89 -40.34
N ASP A 70 -12.47 -36.37 -40.13
CA ASP A 70 -11.67 -35.50 -41.02
C ASP A 70 -12.23 -34.25 -41.72
N ALA A 71 -11.39 -33.22 -41.60
CA ALA A 71 -11.33 -31.99 -42.38
C ALA A 71 -11.08 -32.22 -43.89
N ASP A 72 -11.28 -31.19 -44.72
CA ASP A 72 -10.11 -30.46 -45.25
C ASP A 72 -10.46 -29.10 -45.87
N ALA A 73 -9.42 -28.42 -46.38
CA ALA A 73 -9.38 -27.12 -47.08
C ALA A 73 -10.19 -27.07 -48.42
N ASP A 74 -10.20 -26.01 -49.24
CA ASP A 74 -9.32 -24.84 -49.38
C ASP A 74 -10.02 -23.69 -50.14
N GLU A 75 -9.31 -22.56 -50.32
CA GLU A 75 -9.36 -21.55 -51.40
C GLU A 75 -9.27 -20.09 -50.90
N ALA A 76 -8.46 -19.29 -51.61
CA ALA A 76 -8.24 -17.86 -51.40
C ALA A 76 -8.04 -17.15 -52.74
N GLU A 77 -8.48 -15.90 -52.84
CA GLU A 77 -7.91 -14.87 -53.73
C GLU A 77 -7.91 -13.51 -53.02
N GLU A 78 -7.04 -12.59 -53.45
CA GLU A 78 -6.75 -11.32 -52.76
C GLU A 78 -7.50 -10.09 -53.35
N PRO A 79 -6.89 -8.90 -53.61
CA PRO A 79 -7.28 -7.72 -52.85
C PRO A 79 -7.81 -6.56 -53.72
N VAL A 80 -8.18 -5.45 -53.06
CA VAL A 80 -8.42 -4.16 -53.73
C VAL A 80 -7.67 -3.05 -52.99
N GLU A 81 -6.71 -2.43 -53.68
CA GLU A 81 -6.14 -1.12 -53.34
C GLU A 81 -6.98 -0.03 -54.01
N GLU A 82 -7.26 1.08 -53.33
CA GLU A 82 -7.50 2.38 -53.99
C GLU A 82 -6.91 3.54 -53.14
N GLU A 83 -6.04 4.32 -53.78
CA GLU A 83 -5.36 5.54 -53.34
C GLU A 83 -4.96 6.31 -54.63
N PRO A 84 -4.78 7.64 -54.61
CA PRO A 84 -5.47 8.66 -53.84
C PRO A 84 -6.07 9.75 -54.78
N ALA A 85 -6.56 10.85 -54.22
CA ALA A 85 -6.83 12.08 -54.99
C ALA A 85 -6.34 13.32 -54.21
N ASP A 86 -5.58 14.17 -54.89
CA ASP A 86 -4.92 15.37 -54.38
C ASP A 86 -5.59 16.61 -55.01
N ASP A 87 -5.77 17.68 -54.23
CA ASP A 87 -5.80 19.06 -54.75
C ASP A 87 -5.70 20.09 -53.61
N LEU A 88 -5.04 21.22 -53.92
CA LEU A 88 -4.72 22.30 -52.98
C LEU A 88 -5.56 23.54 -53.30
N GLU A 89 -6.02 24.28 -52.28
CA GLU A 89 -6.18 25.74 -52.41
C GLU A 89 -5.62 26.49 -51.19
N GLU A 90 -4.95 27.60 -51.50
CA GLU A 90 -4.23 28.49 -50.59
C GLU A 90 -5.05 29.79 -50.45
N VAL A 91 -5.30 30.23 -49.21
CA VAL A 91 -5.84 31.58 -48.96
C VAL A 91 -4.99 32.28 -47.90
N VAL A 92 -4.18 33.22 -48.38
CA VAL A 92 -3.45 34.21 -47.57
C VAL A 92 -4.35 35.43 -47.37
N ASP A 93 -4.31 36.05 -46.18
CA ASP A 93 -4.73 37.44 -46.02
C ASP A 93 -3.88 38.14 -44.94
N GLU A 94 -2.94 38.99 -45.39
CA GLU A 94 -2.18 39.90 -44.52
C GLU A 94 -2.86 41.28 -44.49
N VAL A 95 -3.17 41.82 -43.31
CA VAL A 95 -3.39 43.28 -43.16
C VAL A 95 -2.65 43.84 -41.94
N GLU A 96 -1.44 44.31 -42.24
CA GLU A 96 -0.76 45.52 -41.77
C GLU A 96 -0.87 45.98 -40.29
N THR A 97 0.32 46.19 -39.72
CA THR A 97 0.59 46.80 -38.42
C THR A 97 -0.02 48.18 -38.18
N THR A 98 -0.28 48.52 -36.90
CA THR A 98 0.00 49.88 -36.41
C THR A 98 0.94 49.85 -35.20
N VAL A 99 2.11 50.45 -35.35
CA VAL A 99 3.09 50.64 -34.25
C VAL A 99 2.76 51.93 -33.50
N ARG A 100 2.81 51.90 -32.17
CA ARG A 100 3.01 53.13 -31.39
C ARG A 100 3.92 52.92 -30.18
N ASP A 101 5.20 53.13 -30.41
CA ASP A 101 6.21 53.36 -29.38
C ASP A 101 5.78 54.52 -28.45
N ASN A 102 6.02 54.36 -27.14
CA ASN A 102 6.41 55.49 -26.30
C ASN A 102 7.26 55.07 -25.09
N ARG A 103 8.53 54.71 -25.35
CA ARG A 103 9.62 54.60 -24.37
C ARG A 103 9.66 55.78 -23.38
N SER A 104 9.80 55.50 -22.08
CA SER A 104 10.39 56.42 -21.08
C SER A 104 10.77 55.73 -19.77
N GLU A 105 12.08 55.56 -19.54
CA GLU A 105 12.70 55.51 -18.20
C GLU A 105 13.44 56.87 -18.01
N PRO A 106 13.62 57.38 -16.78
CA PRO A 106 14.84 57.01 -16.05
C PRO A 106 14.73 56.92 -14.50
N ASP A 107 15.70 56.20 -13.95
CA ASP A 107 16.22 56.13 -12.56
C ASP A 107 17.08 57.39 -12.21
N PRO A 108 17.65 57.65 -10.99
CA PRO A 108 17.47 57.07 -9.63
C PRO A 108 17.23 58.05 -8.46
N GLY A 109 16.73 57.52 -7.32
CA GLY A 109 17.01 57.99 -5.94
C GLY A 109 16.42 59.34 -5.46
N PRO A 110 16.68 59.79 -4.20
CA PRO A 110 17.50 59.19 -3.14
C PRO A 110 16.73 58.89 -1.80
N GLU A 111 17.47 58.51 -0.75
CA GLU A 111 17.03 58.34 0.65
C GLU A 111 16.76 59.69 1.38
N SER A 112 15.88 59.73 2.40
CA SER A 112 15.99 60.52 3.66
C SER A 112 14.70 60.49 4.55
N GLU A 113 14.88 60.54 5.88
CA GLU A 113 13.84 60.82 6.91
C GLU A 113 13.69 62.36 7.15
N PRO A 114 12.71 62.91 7.94
CA PRO A 114 12.61 62.83 9.43
C PRO A 114 11.14 62.69 9.92
N ASP A 115 10.66 62.91 11.16
CA ASP A 115 11.13 63.31 12.52
C ASP A 115 10.44 62.34 13.54
N VAL A 116 10.88 62.01 14.77
CA VAL A 116 11.61 62.66 15.91
C VAL A 116 10.69 63.32 16.98
N ALA A 117 11.06 63.14 18.26
CA ALA A 117 10.42 63.52 19.56
C ALA A 117 9.34 62.56 20.10
N VAL A 118 9.50 61.76 21.18
CA VAL A 118 10.43 61.63 22.34
C VAL A 118 10.11 62.47 23.60
N GLU A 119 9.62 61.77 24.62
CA GLU A 119 9.90 61.80 26.09
C GLU A 119 9.49 60.38 26.57
N GLY A 120 10.08 59.65 27.54
CA GLY A 120 10.92 59.93 28.71
C GLY A 120 10.38 59.01 29.84
N ASP A 121 11.12 58.31 30.69
CA ASP A 121 12.54 58.34 31.07
C ASP A 121 13.00 56.92 31.55
N GLU A 122 14.30 56.70 31.80
CA GLU A 122 14.92 55.42 32.23
C GLU A 122 15.47 55.54 33.69
N PRO A 123 16.62 54.98 34.21
CA PRO A 123 17.61 54.01 33.68
C PRO A 123 18.06 52.85 34.64
N ALA A 124 18.82 51.88 34.09
CA ALA A 124 20.07 51.26 34.64
C ALA A 124 20.14 50.55 36.03
N GLU A 125 21.11 49.66 36.36
CA GLU A 125 22.00 48.75 35.60
C GLU A 125 22.58 47.61 36.52
N ILE A 126 22.94 46.49 35.88
CA ILE A 126 24.02 45.50 36.13
C ILE A 126 24.81 45.49 37.47
N GLU A 127 24.89 44.34 38.18
CA GLU A 127 26.14 43.56 38.45
C GLU A 127 25.90 42.25 39.28
N THR A 128 26.95 41.46 39.55
CA THR A 128 26.86 40.02 39.93
C THR A 128 27.42 39.70 41.35
N PRO A 129 27.87 38.47 41.70
CA PRO A 129 27.15 37.63 42.66
C PRO A 129 27.83 37.46 44.03
N THR A 130 27.07 37.07 45.06
CA THR A 130 27.65 36.52 46.32
C THR A 130 26.76 35.48 47.00
N THR A 131 27.36 34.30 47.18
CA THR A 131 27.13 33.22 48.16
C THR A 131 26.06 33.42 49.24
N VAL A 132 25.11 32.47 49.33
CA VAL A 132 24.40 32.14 50.59
C VAL A 132 24.52 30.65 50.89
N THR A 133 24.78 30.34 52.16
CA THR A 133 25.18 29.05 52.72
C THR A 133 24.13 27.95 52.58
N VAL A 134 24.57 26.72 52.29
CA VAL A 134 23.75 25.51 52.50
C VAL A 134 23.44 25.38 54.00
N THR A 135 22.15 25.28 54.35
CA THR A 135 21.71 24.83 55.67
C THR A 135 20.77 23.66 55.48
N GLU A 136 21.14 22.52 56.06
CA GLU A 136 20.35 21.29 56.04
C GLU A 136 19.16 21.41 57.00
N GLN A 137 17.94 21.19 56.51
CA GLN A 137 16.73 21.27 57.33
C GLN A 137 15.72 20.18 56.92
N GLU A 138 15.62 19.13 57.73
CA GLU A 138 14.63 18.06 57.54
C GLU A 138 13.19 18.58 57.66
N PRO A 139 12.29 18.26 56.73
CA PRO A 139 10.87 18.57 56.84
C PRO A 139 10.15 17.56 57.76
N SER A 140 9.35 18.09 58.69
CA SER A 140 8.53 17.33 59.65
C SER A 140 7.59 16.30 58.97
N PRO A 141 7.33 15.12 59.57
CA PRO A 141 6.59 14.01 58.94
C PRO A 141 5.05 14.20 58.90
N ALA A 142 4.59 15.40 58.51
CA ALA A 142 3.18 15.81 58.56
C ALA A 142 2.53 16.03 57.18
N THR A 143 3.28 16.07 56.08
CA THR A 143 2.76 16.41 54.72
C THR A 143 2.83 15.24 53.73
N ALA A 144 3.17 14.03 54.18
CA ALA A 144 3.32 12.84 53.34
C ALA A 144 1.98 12.15 52.97
N ARG A 145 0.96 12.93 52.58
CA ARG A 145 -0.35 12.45 52.06
C ARG A 145 -0.90 13.31 50.93
N HIS A 146 -0.10 13.54 49.90
CA HIS A 146 -0.62 13.40 48.54
C HIS A 146 -0.11 12.07 48.01
N VAL A 147 -0.93 11.03 48.20
CA VAL A 147 -0.74 9.78 47.48
C VAL A 147 -1.02 10.11 46.03
N MET A 148 0.03 10.15 45.19
CA MET A 148 -0.18 10.03 43.76
C MET A 148 -0.71 8.63 43.54
N THR A 149 -2.02 8.52 43.35
CA THR A 149 -2.61 7.36 42.69
C THR A 149 -2.03 7.36 41.28
N ALA A 150 -0.91 6.64 41.11
CA ALA A 150 -0.51 6.20 39.79
C ALA A 150 -1.76 5.55 39.15
N PRO A 151 -2.08 5.83 37.89
CA PRO A 151 -3.14 5.10 37.22
C PRO A 151 -2.81 3.61 37.36
N GLU A 152 -3.78 2.80 37.79
CA GLU A 152 -3.60 1.35 37.78
C GLU A 152 -3.28 0.97 36.34
N ALA A 153 -2.05 0.48 36.13
CA ALA A 153 -1.59 0.12 34.81
C ALA A 153 -2.54 -0.96 34.29
N SER A 154 -3.35 -0.61 33.29
CA SER A 154 -4.31 -1.53 32.70
C SER A 154 -3.55 -2.81 32.30
N PRO A 155 -4.08 -4.00 32.61
CA PRO A 155 -3.36 -5.24 32.38
C PRO A 155 -2.94 -5.29 30.91
N ALA A 156 -1.64 -5.48 30.67
CA ALA A 156 -1.08 -5.47 29.32
C ALA A 156 -1.90 -6.42 28.44
N PRO A 157 -2.45 -5.96 27.31
CA PRO A 157 -3.43 -6.72 26.56
C PRO A 157 -2.84 -8.05 26.10
N THR A 158 -3.52 -9.15 26.39
CA THR A 158 -3.04 -10.51 26.11
C THR A 158 -3.70 -11.10 24.87
N PRO A 159 -2.98 -11.83 24.00
CA PRO A 159 -3.56 -12.46 22.82
C PRO A 159 -4.64 -13.49 23.20
N SER A 160 -5.75 -13.48 22.46
CA SER A 160 -6.78 -14.51 22.60
C SER A 160 -6.34 -15.85 22.02
N LEU A 161 -7.06 -16.93 22.33
CA LEU A 161 -6.83 -18.24 21.69
C LEU A 161 -6.97 -18.15 20.16
N LEU A 162 -7.87 -17.30 19.65
CA LEU A 162 -8.06 -17.08 18.22
C LEU A 162 -6.84 -16.37 17.59
N ASN A 163 -6.22 -15.42 18.30
CA ASN A 163 -4.95 -14.80 17.86
C ASN A 163 -3.84 -15.84 17.73
N VAL A 164 -3.68 -16.70 18.75
CA VAL A 164 -2.63 -17.72 18.80
C VAL A 164 -2.81 -18.75 17.69
N VAL A 165 -4.02 -19.30 17.53
CA VAL A 165 -4.31 -20.32 16.51
C VAL A 165 -4.26 -19.74 15.10
N GLY A 166 -4.84 -18.55 14.88
CA GLY A 166 -4.83 -17.87 13.59
C GLY A 166 -3.42 -17.43 13.16
N SER A 167 -2.62 -16.89 14.07
CA SER A 167 -1.22 -16.52 13.79
C SER A 167 -0.33 -17.74 13.58
N PHE A 168 -0.58 -18.86 14.26
CA PHE A 168 0.12 -20.12 13.99
C PHE A 168 -0.19 -20.65 12.58
N PHE A 169 -1.46 -20.60 12.16
CA PHE A 169 -1.84 -20.94 10.78
C PHE A 169 -1.15 -20.03 9.76
N TRP A 170 -1.16 -18.71 9.96
CA TRP A 170 -0.47 -17.78 9.06
C TRP A 170 1.05 -17.98 9.05
N GLY A 171 1.68 -18.28 10.19
CA GLY A 171 3.11 -18.62 10.23
C GLY A 171 3.46 -19.86 9.41
N LEU A 172 2.57 -20.86 9.36
CA LEU A 172 2.72 -22.03 8.48
C LEU A 172 2.44 -21.69 7.01
N PHE A 173 1.46 -20.82 6.72
CA PHE A 173 1.17 -20.34 5.37
C PHE A 173 2.34 -19.52 4.81
N ASP A 174 2.79 -18.49 5.53
CA ASP A 174 3.92 -17.64 5.12
C ASP A 174 5.20 -18.46 4.95
N LEU A 175 5.45 -19.48 5.79
CA LEU A 175 6.55 -20.42 5.60
C LEU A 175 6.38 -21.25 4.31
N ALA A 176 5.19 -21.76 4.04
CA ALA A 176 4.91 -22.53 2.82
C ALA A 176 5.02 -21.69 1.54
N VAL A 177 4.55 -20.44 1.56
CA VAL A 177 4.71 -19.49 0.45
C VAL A 177 6.16 -19.03 0.34
N LYS A 178 6.89 -18.86 1.46
CA LYS A 178 8.32 -18.53 1.44
C LYS A 178 9.20 -19.64 0.85
N LEU A 179 8.80 -20.92 0.95
CA LEU A 179 9.47 -22.04 0.26
C LEU A 179 9.36 -21.98 -1.27
N VAL A 180 8.46 -21.15 -1.81
CA VAL A 180 8.27 -20.91 -3.25
C VAL A 180 8.53 -19.46 -3.68
N ASP A 181 8.97 -18.62 -2.75
CA ASP A 181 9.37 -17.23 -2.93
C ASP A 181 10.87 -17.15 -3.26
N PHE A 182 11.20 -17.30 -4.54
CA PHE A 182 12.60 -17.31 -5.00
C PHE A 182 13.26 -15.93 -4.81
N PRO A 183 14.60 -15.85 -4.67
CA PRO A 183 15.30 -14.58 -4.63
C PRO A 183 14.97 -13.72 -5.87
N PRO A 184 14.94 -12.38 -5.73
CA PRO A 184 14.68 -11.48 -6.83
C PRO A 184 15.82 -11.61 -7.84
N ALA A 185 15.44 -11.67 -9.11
CA ALA A 185 16.34 -11.90 -10.22
C ALA A 185 15.94 -11.00 -11.38
N VAL A 186 16.95 -10.60 -12.16
CA VAL A 186 16.83 -9.78 -13.36
C VAL A 186 17.43 -10.54 -14.55
N PRO A 187 17.00 -10.28 -15.80
CA PRO A 187 17.55 -10.92 -16.98
C PRO A 187 19.07 -10.70 -17.12
N PRO A 188 19.82 -11.68 -17.67
CA PRO A 188 21.23 -11.49 -17.99
C PRO A 188 21.41 -10.32 -18.98
N GLY A 189 22.10 -9.27 -18.53
CA GLY A 189 22.32 -8.06 -19.33
C GLY A 189 21.30 -6.93 -19.12
N SER A 190 20.38 -7.03 -18.14
CA SER A 190 19.58 -5.90 -17.67
C SER A 190 20.48 -4.78 -17.10
N THR A 191 19.97 -3.54 -17.09
CA THR A 191 20.64 -2.38 -16.47
C THR A 191 20.46 -2.34 -14.94
N LEU A 192 20.04 -3.45 -14.34
CA LEU A 192 19.78 -3.61 -12.92
C LEU A 192 20.66 -4.70 -12.29
N THR A 193 20.84 -4.59 -10.99
CA THR A 193 21.14 -5.71 -10.09
C THR A 193 20.01 -5.89 -9.10
N ALA A 194 19.75 -7.12 -8.66
CA ALA A 194 18.77 -7.42 -7.65
C ALA A 194 19.38 -8.25 -6.51
N GLY A 195 18.83 -8.08 -5.31
CA GLY A 195 19.26 -8.79 -4.11
C GLY A 195 18.18 -8.85 -3.05
N ARG A 196 18.18 -9.92 -2.24
CA ARG A 196 17.29 -10.08 -1.08
C ARG A 196 18.08 -9.93 0.21
N SER A 197 17.54 -9.20 1.15
CA SER A 197 18.06 -9.07 2.51
C SER A 197 16.92 -9.09 3.53
N THR A 198 17.22 -8.78 4.79
CA THR A 198 16.20 -8.50 5.81
C THR A 198 16.02 -7.00 5.98
N LEU A 199 14.78 -6.58 6.25
CA LEU A 199 14.44 -5.23 6.65
C LEU A 199 13.84 -5.26 8.06
N GLN A 200 14.44 -4.48 8.97
CA GLN A 200 13.87 -4.26 10.30
C GLN A 200 12.78 -3.19 10.19
N ILE A 201 11.61 -3.48 10.75
CA ILE A 201 10.46 -2.58 10.79
C ILE A 201 10.04 -2.44 12.26
N ASP A 202 9.91 -1.20 12.72
CA ASP A 202 9.76 -0.82 14.14
C ASP A 202 8.30 -0.99 14.62
N CYS A 203 7.78 -2.22 14.50
CA CYS A 203 6.41 -2.61 14.86
C CYS A 203 6.43 -3.65 15.99
N GLY A 204 5.57 -3.47 17.00
CA GLY A 204 5.47 -4.38 18.14
C GLY A 204 6.77 -4.45 18.95
N ASP A 205 7.19 -5.65 19.34
CA ASP A 205 8.52 -5.91 19.94
C ASP A 205 9.67 -5.94 18.90
N GLY A 206 9.39 -5.51 17.65
CA GLY A 206 10.31 -5.49 16.51
C GLY A 206 9.92 -6.52 15.45
N TYR A 207 9.70 -6.06 14.22
CA TYR A 207 9.32 -6.90 13.07
C TYR A 207 10.47 -7.03 12.07
N THR A 208 10.57 -8.17 11.38
CA THR A 208 11.54 -8.39 10.30
C THR A 208 10.85 -8.93 9.06
N ALA A 209 10.92 -8.18 7.95
CA ALA A 209 10.53 -8.66 6.63
C ALA A 209 11.75 -9.20 5.88
N ASP A 210 11.54 -10.13 4.94
CA ASP A 210 12.45 -10.26 3.79
C ASP A 210 12.20 -9.05 2.88
N ALA A 211 13.24 -8.42 2.34
CA ALA A 211 13.10 -7.30 1.42
C ALA A 211 13.84 -7.58 0.12
N ASP A 212 13.11 -7.46 -0.99
CA ASP A 212 13.67 -7.51 -2.34
C ASP A 212 14.06 -6.11 -2.77
N TRP A 213 15.28 -5.99 -3.27
CA TRP A 213 15.87 -4.74 -3.73
C TRP A 213 16.28 -4.86 -5.19
N TYR A 214 16.05 -3.78 -5.93
CA TYR A 214 16.50 -3.59 -7.30
C TYR A 214 17.28 -2.27 -7.39
N PHE A 215 18.46 -2.29 -8.00
CA PHE A 215 19.39 -1.16 -8.08
C PHE A 215 19.89 -1.00 -9.53
N PRO A 216 19.81 0.22 -10.13
CA PRO A 216 20.50 0.51 -11.39
C PRO A 216 22.01 0.25 -11.31
N THR A 217 22.60 -0.25 -12.39
CA THR A 217 24.04 -0.54 -12.50
C THR A 217 24.84 0.57 -13.17
N GLU A 218 24.17 1.49 -13.86
CA GLU A 218 24.75 2.61 -14.59
C GLU A 218 24.05 3.93 -14.20
N GLY A 219 24.81 5.03 -14.21
CA GLY A 219 24.32 6.33 -13.73
C GLY A 219 24.24 6.45 -12.21
N GLU A 220 23.63 7.53 -11.74
CA GLU A 220 23.17 7.68 -10.36
C GLU A 220 21.63 7.53 -10.35
N PRO A 221 21.04 6.74 -9.42
CA PRO A 221 19.59 6.57 -9.36
C PRO A 221 18.92 7.84 -8.85
N ASP A 222 18.04 8.44 -9.65
CA ASP A 222 17.39 9.71 -9.32
C ASP A 222 16.11 9.54 -8.48
N LYS A 223 15.59 8.30 -8.39
CA LYS A 223 14.34 7.96 -7.69
C LYS A 223 14.52 6.82 -6.69
N PHE A 224 13.75 6.87 -5.60
CA PHE A 224 13.63 5.79 -4.61
C PHE A 224 12.16 5.42 -4.38
N ILE A 225 11.82 4.15 -4.58
CA ILE A 225 10.43 3.69 -4.60
C ILE A 225 10.25 2.52 -3.63
N TYR A 226 9.27 2.65 -2.74
CA TYR A 226 8.81 1.56 -1.89
C TYR A 226 7.58 0.90 -2.51
N PHE A 227 7.59 -0.42 -2.70
CA PHE A 227 6.47 -1.18 -3.25
C PHE A 227 5.95 -2.22 -2.25
N GLN A 228 4.66 -2.14 -1.89
CA GLN A 228 3.98 -3.18 -1.14
C GLN A 228 3.17 -4.11 -2.04
N HIS A 229 3.43 -5.42 -1.95
CA HIS A 229 2.64 -6.45 -2.63
C HIS A 229 1.22 -6.56 -2.06
N GLY A 230 0.26 -6.97 -2.89
CA GLY A 230 -1.10 -7.29 -2.44
C GLY A 230 -1.25 -8.61 -1.66
N PHE A 231 -2.47 -8.89 -1.22
CA PHE A 231 -2.88 -10.14 -0.57
C PHE A 231 -3.04 -11.28 -1.60
N PRO A 232 -2.70 -12.56 -1.28
CA PRO A 232 -1.90 -13.07 -0.17
C PRO A 232 -0.46 -13.32 -0.65
N ALA A 233 0.12 -12.38 -1.40
CA ALA A 233 1.35 -12.58 -2.15
C ALA A 233 2.61 -12.27 -1.32
N ARG A 234 3.77 -12.28 -1.99
CA ARG A 234 5.08 -11.88 -1.47
C ARG A 234 5.84 -11.11 -2.54
N ALA A 235 6.89 -10.37 -2.16
CA ALA A 235 7.62 -9.48 -3.08
C ALA A 235 8.18 -10.22 -4.31
N GLY A 236 8.80 -11.40 -4.14
CA GLY A 236 9.39 -12.19 -5.22
C GLY A 236 8.40 -12.79 -6.21
N PHE A 237 7.08 -12.62 -6.00
CA PHE A 237 6.07 -12.92 -7.02
C PHE A 237 5.89 -11.77 -8.03
N TYR A 238 6.20 -10.53 -7.66
CA TYR A 238 6.11 -9.35 -8.52
C TYR A 238 7.41 -9.11 -9.30
N ASN A 239 8.21 -10.16 -9.55
CA ASN A 239 9.60 -10.01 -9.94
C ASN A 239 9.81 -9.21 -11.25
N LEU A 240 8.88 -9.33 -12.21
CA LEU A 240 8.90 -8.52 -13.43
C LEU A 240 8.33 -7.11 -13.20
N THR A 241 7.28 -6.96 -12.38
CA THR A 241 6.75 -5.63 -12.03
C THR A 241 7.84 -4.77 -11.37
N LEU A 242 8.60 -5.33 -10.43
CA LEU A 242 9.64 -4.62 -9.68
C LEU A 242 10.87 -4.31 -10.55
N GLU A 243 11.27 -5.25 -11.41
CA GLU A 243 12.29 -5.05 -12.45
C GLU A 243 11.91 -3.89 -13.38
N GLN A 244 10.73 -3.94 -13.99
CA GLN A 244 10.27 -2.91 -14.93
C GLN A 244 10.01 -1.55 -14.23
N LEU A 245 9.59 -1.56 -12.97
CA LEU A 245 9.46 -0.35 -12.14
C LEU A 245 10.82 0.30 -11.85
N ALA A 246 11.87 -0.48 -11.61
CA ALA A 246 13.22 0.03 -11.41
C ALA A 246 13.86 0.51 -12.72
N GLU A 247 13.83 -0.32 -13.77
CA GLU A 247 14.52 -0.07 -15.05
C GLU A 247 13.94 1.13 -15.80
N ARG A 248 12.62 1.19 -15.98
CA ARG A 248 11.95 2.30 -16.73
C ARG A 248 12.05 3.66 -16.02
N ASN A 249 12.36 3.68 -14.72
CA ASN A 249 12.35 4.89 -13.90
C ASN A 249 13.74 5.30 -13.39
N ASN A 250 14.81 4.56 -13.70
CA ASN A 250 16.15 4.73 -13.07
C ASN A 250 16.07 4.75 -11.53
N ALA A 251 15.24 3.87 -10.97
CA ALA A 251 14.85 3.91 -9.56
C ALA A 251 15.52 2.79 -8.76
N ILE A 252 15.97 3.11 -7.54
CA ILE A 252 16.10 2.08 -6.51
C ILE A 252 14.69 1.68 -6.08
N VAL A 253 14.37 0.39 -6.14
CA VAL A 253 13.09 -0.16 -5.66
C VAL A 253 13.34 -1.07 -4.47
N VAL A 254 12.54 -0.91 -3.41
CA VAL A 254 12.49 -1.82 -2.26
C VAL A 254 11.08 -2.40 -2.12
N ALA A 255 10.98 -3.70 -1.95
CA ALA A 255 9.72 -4.42 -1.75
C ALA A 255 9.83 -5.40 -0.58
N PRO A 256 9.35 -5.04 0.63
CA PRO A 256 9.30 -5.97 1.76
C PRO A 256 8.14 -6.96 1.64
N SER A 257 8.37 -8.19 2.06
CA SER A 257 7.36 -9.25 2.15
C SER A 257 6.69 -9.24 3.52
N ILE A 258 5.80 -8.26 3.74
CA ILE A 258 5.03 -8.08 4.98
C ILE A 258 3.85 -9.06 5.03
N THR A 259 3.64 -9.71 6.17
CA THR A 259 2.59 -10.72 6.36
C THR A 259 1.17 -10.16 6.20
N SER A 260 0.26 -11.00 5.72
CA SER A 260 -1.20 -10.76 5.71
C SER A 260 -1.91 -11.34 6.94
N ASN A 261 -1.18 -11.64 8.02
CA ASN A 261 -1.73 -12.22 9.25
C ASN A 261 -2.65 -11.25 10.03
N ILE A 262 -3.93 -11.18 9.66
CA ILE A 262 -4.96 -10.41 10.38
C ILE A 262 -5.15 -10.83 11.85
N PHE A 263 -4.63 -11.99 12.26
CA PHE A 263 -4.68 -12.49 13.64
C PHE A 263 -3.49 -12.04 14.50
N ALA A 264 -2.52 -11.31 13.92
CA ALA A 264 -1.42 -10.68 14.63
C ALA A 264 -2.00 -9.71 15.68
N CYS A 265 -1.84 -10.06 16.96
CA CYS A 265 -2.54 -9.37 18.04
C CYS A 265 -2.05 -7.92 18.24
N ASP A 266 -0.79 -7.65 17.92
CA ASP A 266 -0.11 -6.36 17.87
C ASP A 266 -0.45 -5.52 16.61
N ALA A 267 -1.22 -6.09 15.67
CA ALA A 267 -1.43 -5.58 14.32
C ALA A 267 -0.14 -5.34 13.50
N CYS A 268 0.90 -6.15 13.71
CA CYS A 268 2.09 -6.14 12.86
C CYS A 268 1.92 -6.99 11.58
N ALA A 269 0.90 -6.64 10.80
CA ALA A 269 0.55 -7.20 9.49
C ALA A 269 0.15 -6.06 8.53
N MET A 270 0.08 -6.33 7.22
CA MET A 270 -0.11 -5.32 6.18
C MET A 270 -1.37 -4.43 6.35
N SER A 271 -2.46 -5.01 6.86
CA SER A 271 -3.70 -4.30 7.19
C SER A 271 -3.58 -3.34 8.39
N GLY A 272 -2.54 -3.49 9.21
CA GLY A 272 -2.38 -2.92 10.55
C GLY A 272 -1.90 -1.48 10.59
N GLU A 273 -2.55 -0.65 11.41
CA GLU A 273 -2.06 0.72 11.66
C GLU A 273 -0.66 0.78 12.30
N PRO A 274 -0.29 -0.07 13.28
CA PRO A 274 1.07 -0.11 13.81
C PRO A 274 2.09 -0.46 12.73
N MET A 275 1.78 -1.39 11.81
CA MET A 275 2.63 -1.71 10.66
C MET A 275 2.71 -0.54 9.66
N GLN A 276 1.59 0.10 9.34
CA GLN A 276 1.54 1.23 8.42
C GLN A 276 2.33 2.44 8.95
N ALA A 277 2.23 2.72 10.25
CA ALA A 277 3.05 3.73 10.91
C ALA A 277 4.53 3.32 10.99
N ALA A 278 4.85 2.06 11.31
CA ALA A 278 6.22 1.58 11.35
C ALA A 278 6.90 1.57 9.97
N VAL A 279 6.14 1.35 8.89
CA VAL A 279 6.61 1.56 7.50
C VAL A 279 6.87 3.04 7.22
N ALA A 280 6.01 3.95 7.70
CA ALA A 280 6.26 5.39 7.59
C ALA A 280 7.59 5.80 8.28
N TRP A 281 7.86 5.25 9.46
CA TRP A 281 9.08 5.51 10.23
C TRP A 281 10.38 5.02 9.57
N LEU A 282 10.30 4.18 8.52
CA LEU A 282 11.48 3.81 7.73
C LEU A 282 12.06 4.99 6.93
N PHE A 283 11.23 6.00 6.62
CA PHE A 283 11.59 7.13 5.75
C PHE A 283 12.02 8.39 6.51
N GLU A 284 11.92 8.37 7.84
CA GLU A 284 12.36 9.44 8.74
C GLU A 284 13.90 9.44 8.91
N GLY A 285 14.47 10.62 9.10
CA GLY A 285 15.88 10.80 9.48
C GLY A 285 16.89 10.21 8.50
N ASP A 286 17.83 9.41 9.01
CA ASP A 286 18.92 8.81 8.23
C ASP A 286 18.54 7.52 7.47
N ARG A 287 17.31 7.04 7.68
CA ARG A 287 16.78 5.78 7.11
C ARG A 287 17.68 4.56 7.37
N ALA A 288 18.34 4.51 8.53
CA ALA A 288 19.32 3.47 8.86
C ALA A 288 18.85 2.02 8.59
N ALA A 289 17.58 1.71 8.86
CA ALA A 289 17.01 0.38 8.61
C ALA A 289 16.98 0.03 7.11
N LEU A 290 16.49 0.94 6.26
CA LEU A 290 16.50 0.79 4.80
C LEU A 290 17.92 0.75 4.26
N LEU A 291 18.81 1.62 4.73
CA LEU A 291 20.20 1.69 4.26
C LEU A 291 21.02 0.46 4.66
N ALA A 292 20.79 -0.11 5.84
CA ALA A 292 21.38 -1.38 6.26
C ALA A 292 20.84 -2.57 5.43
N SER A 293 19.53 -2.59 5.16
CA SER A 293 18.89 -3.59 4.33
C SER A 293 19.40 -3.54 2.87
N ALA A 294 19.52 -2.36 2.27
CA ALA A 294 20.07 -2.16 0.94
C ALA A 294 21.53 -2.64 0.83
N ARG A 295 22.36 -2.30 1.83
CA ARG A 295 23.77 -2.76 1.91
C ARG A 295 23.88 -4.27 2.05
N ALA A 296 23.01 -4.89 2.85
CA ALA A 296 22.92 -6.34 2.97
C ALA A 296 22.42 -7.03 1.67
N ALA A 297 21.68 -6.31 0.83
CA ALA A 297 21.29 -6.75 -0.52
C ALA A 297 22.35 -6.47 -1.61
N GLY A 298 23.47 -5.81 -1.27
CA GLY A 298 24.62 -5.59 -2.16
C GLY A 298 24.91 -4.14 -2.54
N TYR A 299 24.06 -3.17 -2.17
CA TYR A 299 24.22 -1.77 -2.55
C TYR A 299 25.34 -1.06 -1.79
N GLN A 300 26.09 -0.21 -2.50
CA GLN A 300 27.30 0.44 -1.96
C GLN A 300 27.19 1.97 -1.85
N GLY A 301 26.12 2.58 -2.38
CA GLY A 301 25.90 4.03 -2.36
C GLY A 301 25.06 4.53 -1.17
N SER A 302 24.44 5.70 -1.37
CA SER A 302 23.42 6.30 -0.49
C SER A 302 22.03 6.21 -1.14
N LEU A 303 20.98 6.00 -0.34
CA LEU A 303 19.61 6.01 -0.84
C LEU A 303 19.18 7.46 -1.18
N PRO A 304 18.49 7.70 -2.32
CA PRO A 304 17.96 9.03 -2.65
C PRO A 304 17.07 9.62 -1.54
N GLY A 305 17.22 10.93 -1.31
CA GLY A 305 16.48 11.64 -0.27
C GLY A 305 14.98 11.72 -0.54
N ARG A 306 14.59 11.94 -1.81
CA ARG A 306 13.21 12.00 -2.26
C ARG A 306 12.69 10.62 -2.66
N PHE A 307 11.44 10.31 -2.33
CA PHE A 307 10.86 8.97 -2.47
C PHE A 307 9.36 8.97 -2.81
N VAL A 308 8.87 7.85 -3.36
CA VAL A 308 7.44 7.55 -3.53
C VAL A 308 7.10 6.25 -2.80
N ILE A 309 5.94 6.22 -2.15
CA ILE A 309 5.35 4.98 -1.61
C ILE A 309 4.28 4.48 -2.60
N THR A 310 4.33 3.20 -2.94
CA THR A 310 3.39 2.54 -3.84
C THR A 310 3.06 1.11 -3.40
N GLY A 311 2.01 0.53 -3.96
CA GLY A 311 1.60 -0.84 -3.71
C GLY A 311 0.38 -1.25 -4.52
N GLN A 312 0.09 -2.55 -4.54
CA GLN A 312 -1.03 -3.14 -5.28
C GLN A 312 -2.09 -3.72 -4.32
N SER A 313 -3.38 -3.54 -4.61
CA SER A 313 -4.50 -4.11 -3.83
C SER A 313 -4.42 -3.74 -2.34
N ALA A 314 -4.51 -4.71 -1.43
CA ALA A 314 -4.28 -4.49 0.01
C ALA A 314 -2.93 -3.82 0.35
N GLY A 315 -1.91 -3.98 -0.51
CA GLY A 315 -0.64 -3.27 -0.42
C GLY A 315 -0.73 -1.79 -0.79
N ALA A 316 -1.66 -1.42 -1.68
CA ALA A 316 -2.00 -0.02 -1.95
C ALA A 316 -2.64 0.63 -0.72
N SER A 317 -3.50 -0.10 0.01
CA SER A 317 -4.05 0.37 1.30
C SER A 317 -2.96 0.59 2.35
N LEU A 318 -1.95 -0.29 2.45
CA LEU A 318 -0.78 -0.02 3.31
C LEU A 318 0.00 1.20 2.82
N ALA A 319 0.28 1.30 1.52
CA ALA A 319 1.09 2.37 0.94
C ALA A 319 0.51 3.76 1.23
N VAL A 320 -0.80 3.94 1.02
CA VAL A 320 -1.46 5.22 1.27
C VAL A 320 -1.58 5.51 2.77
N ALA A 321 -1.86 4.51 3.61
CA ALA A 321 -1.89 4.69 5.07
C ALA A 321 -0.51 5.08 5.63
N ALA A 322 0.57 4.44 5.16
CA ALA A 322 1.95 4.77 5.52
C ALA A 322 2.33 6.18 5.07
N ALA A 323 1.92 6.61 3.88
CA ALA A 323 2.09 7.99 3.42
C ALA A 323 1.35 9.00 4.33
N GLY A 324 0.11 8.70 4.71
CA GLY A 324 -0.66 9.49 5.67
C GLY A 324 0.01 9.57 7.05
N TYR A 325 0.56 8.47 7.56
CA TYR A 325 1.33 8.47 8.80
C TYR A 325 2.66 9.22 8.69
N TYR A 326 3.36 9.13 7.56
CA TYR A 326 4.59 9.90 7.32
C TYR A 326 4.29 11.40 7.35
N HIS A 327 3.27 11.85 6.62
CA HIS A 327 2.89 13.26 6.64
C HIS A 327 2.32 13.70 8.00
N GLN A 328 1.73 12.81 8.79
CA GLN A 328 1.26 13.12 10.14
C GLN A 328 2.42 13.29 11.14
N LEU A 329 3.41 12.39 11.12
CA LEU A 329 4.40 12.23 12.19
C LEU A 329 5.77 12.84 11.87
N ALA A 330 6.25 12.76 10.62
CA ALA A 330 7.61 13.14 10.27
C ALA A 330 7.92 14.63 10.52
N PRO A 331 9.19 15.00 10.79
CA PRO A 331 9.59 16.39 10.97
C PRO A 331 9.19 17.27 9.78
N ALA A 332 8.78 18.52 10.04
CA ALA A 332 8.26 19.41 8.99
C ALA A 332 9.21 19.63 7.79
N ALA A 333 10.53 19.63 8.05
CA ALA A 333 11.55 19.73 7.00
C ALA A 333 11.68 18.46 6.13
N GLU A 334 11.23 17.31 6.63
CA GLU A 334 11.32 16.02 5.92
C GLU A 334 10.07 15.71 5.09
N LYS A 335 8.90 16.31 5.39
CA LYS A 335 7.63 15.99 4.73
C LYS A 335 7.66 16.15 3.19
N ALA A 336 8.50 17.05 2.67
CA ALA A 336 8.72 17.26 1.24
C ALA A 336 9.58 16.18 0.55
N ASN A 337 10.18 15.26 1.31
CA ASN A 337 10.89 14.11 0.75
C ASN A 337 9.93 13.09 0.10
N MET A 338 8.70 12.97 0.61
CA MET A 338 7.68 12.14 -0.01
C MET A 338 7.03 12.92 -1.15
N VAL A 339 7.38 12.59 -2.40
CA VAL A 339 6.99 13.39 -3.58
C VAL A 339 5.63 13.00 -4.15
N GLY A 340 5.05 11.90 -3.68
CA GLY A 340 3.71 11.46 -4.02
C GLY A 340 3.46 10.01 -3.58
N VAL A 341 2.24 9.55 -3.85
CA VAL A 341 1.77 8.19 -3.65
C VAL A 341 1.18 7.68 -4.95
N LEU A 342 1.63 6.52 -5.41
CA LEU A 342 1.13 5.85 -6.60
C LEU A 342 0.45 4.54 -6.21
N LEU A 343 -0.78 4.30 -6.62
CA LEU A 343 -1.58 3.17 -6.17
C LEU A 343 -2.03 2.33 -7.37
N TYR A 344 -1.96 1.01 -7.24
CA TYR A 344 -2.53 0.07 -8.20
C TYR A 344 -3.71 -0.64 -7.53
N GLU A 345 -4.92 -0.47 -8.05
CA GLU A 345 -6.12 -1.16 -7.55
C GLU A 345 -6.40 -0.96 -6.04
N VAL A 346 -6.26 0.26 -5.53
CA VAL A 346 -6.67 0.57 -4.14
C VAL A 346 -8.20 0.48 -3.98
N SER A 347 -8.65 -0.02 -2.83
CA SER A 347 -10.05 0.01 -2.41
C SER A 347 -10.24 0.93 -1.20
N ALA A 348 -11.49 1.25 -0.86
CA ALA A 348 -11.84 1.99 0.34
C ALA A 348 -11.82 1.10 1.62
N ILE A 349 -11.01 0.02 1.63
CA ILE A 349 -10.99 -1.00 2.67
C ILE A 349 -9.59 -1.15 3.29
N GLY A 350 -9.59 -1.34 4.61
CA GLY A 350 -8.44 -1.66 5.45
C GLY A 350 -7.94 -0.43 6.22
N GLY A 351 -7.02 -0.61 7.18
CA GLY A 351 -6.54 0.49 8.03
C GLY A 351 -7.57 1.01 9.06
N ALA A 352 -7.10 1.28 10.26
CA ALA A 352 -7.88 1.71 11.43
C ALA A 352 -8.99 0.78 11.92
N THR A 353 -9.47 1.06 13.14
CA THR A 353 -10.73 0.54 13.68
C THR A 353 -11.96 1.04 12.90
N THR A 354 -11.78 2.02 12.00
CA THR A 354 -12.82 2.58 11.11
C THR A 354 -12.78 2.04 9.67
N GLY A 355 -11.74 1.29 9.29
CA GLY A 355 -11.75 0.41 8.12
C GLY A 355 -11.50 1.02 6.73
N ASN A 356 -11.07 2.29 6.60
CA ASN A 356 -10.80 2.93 5.30
C ASN A 356 -9.48 3.74 5.26
N ALA A 357 -8.42 3.07 4.83
CA ALA A 357 -7.04 3.56 4.76
C ALA A 357 -6.90 4.77 3.83
N LEU A 358 -7.59 4.75 2.69
CA LEU A 358 -7.54 5.83 1.71
C LEU A 358 -8.16 7.11 2.28
N ALA A 359 -9.34 7.02 2.90
CA ALA A 359 -9.97 8.18 3.53
C ALA A 359 -9.13 8.71 4.70
N ASN A 360 -8.72 7.82 5.61
CA ASN A 360 -7.90 8.14 6.78
C ASN A 360 -6.52 8.71 6.42
N ALA A 361 -5.99 8.41 5.22
CA ALA A 361 -4.76 8.99 4.71
C ALA A 361 -4.98 10.33 4.01
N LEU A 362 -6.03 10.48 3.20
CA LEU A 362 -6.36 11.74 2.54
C LEU A 362 -6.76 12.83 3.55
N ASP A 363 -7.37 12.47 4.69
CA ASP A 363 -7.60 13.39 5.82
C ASP A 363 -6.30 13.84 6.53
N LYS A 364 -5.15 13.18 6.27
CA LYS A 364 -3.81 13.53 6.80
C LYS A 364 -2.89 14.19 5.76
N LEU A 365 -3.19 14.06 4.47
CA LEU A 365 -2.36 14.49 3.35
C LEU A 365 -2.90 15.79 2.74
N PRO A 366 -2.10 16.86 2.61
CA PRO A 366 -2.55 18.10 1.97
C PRO A 366 -2.72 17.90 0.45
N ASP A 367 -3.59 18.70 -0.17
CA ASP A 367 -3.96 18.57 -1.59
C ASP A 367 -2.75 18.68 -2.55
N ALA A 368 -1.70 19.38 -2.13
CA ALA A 368 -0.45 19.51 -2.88
C ALA A 368 0.38 18.22 -2.96
N VAL A 369 0.12 17.20 -2.12
CA VAL A 369 0.76 15.87 -2.23
C VAL A 369 -0.05 15.03 -3.22
N PRO A 370 0.56 14.56 -4.34
CA PRO A 370 -0.10 13.69 -5.30
C PRO A 370 -0.47 12.34 -4.69
N VAL A 371 -1.72 11.91 -4.89
CA VAL A 371 -2.18 10.55 -4.62
C VAL A 371 -2.92 10.07 -5.86
N LEU A 372 -2.28 9.26 -6.69
CA LEU A 372 -2.81 8.82 -7.99
C LEU A 372 -3.05 7.32 -8.00
N ASN A 373 -4.20 6.89 -8.52
CA ASN A 373 -4.59 5.48 -8.59
C ASN A 373 -4.77 5.01 -10.05
N ILE A 374 -4.19 3.86 -10.38
CA ILE A 374 -4.49 3.10 -11.59
C ILE A 374 -5.44 1.97 -11.20
N ALA A 375 -6.70 2.10 -11.59
CA ALA A 375 -7.75 1.12 -11.27
C ALA A 375 -8.06 0.20 -12.47
N ALA A 376 -8.50 -1.01 -12.15
CA ALA A 376 -9.14 -1.94 -13.07
C ALA A 376 -10.66 -1.71 -13.10
N GLU A 377 -11.42 -2.52 -13.85
CA GLU A 377 -12.88 -2.41 -13.80
C GLU A 377 -13.45 -2.81 -12.43
N PRO A 378 -14.60 -2.22 -12.00
CA PRO A 378 -15.19 -2.48 -10.68
C PRO A 378 -15.47 -3.96 -10.42
N ASN A 379 -14.82 -4.53 -9.42
CA ASN A 379 -14.86 -5.94 -9.06
C ASN A 379 -14.84 -6.12 -7.53
N THR A 380 -15.05 -7.32 -6.99
CA THR A 380 -15.11 -7.52 -5.52
C THR A 380 -13.77 -7.28 -4.80
N LEU A 381 -12.63 -7.38 -5.50
CA LEU A 381 -11.29 -7.19 -4.94
C LEU A 381 -10.98 -5.70 -4.71
N ASN A 382 -11.39 -4.83 -5.65
CA ASN A 382 -11.40 -3.36 -5.46
C ASN A 382 -12.71 -2.84 -4.82
N SER A 383 -13.59 -3.76 -4.43
CA SER A 383 -14.88 -3.51 -3.78
C SER A 383 -15.77 -2.56 -4.61
N GLN A 384 -16.00 -2.95 -5.86
CA GLN A 384 -16.79 -2.24 -6.87
C GLN A 384 -16.30 -0.80 -7.13
N GLY A 385 -14.98 -0.61 -7.17
CA GLY A 385 -14.35 0.69 -7.42
C GLY A 385 -14.55 1.69 -6.27
N SER A 386 -14.78 1.21 -5.05
CA SER A 386 -15.09 1.99 -3.84
C SER A 386 -14.19 3.22 -3.60
N ALA A 387 -12.91 3.16 -3.99
CA ALA A 387 -11.98 4.28 -3.92
C ALA A 387 -12.47 5.53 -4.69
N ASN A 388 -13.26 5.37 -5.75
CA ASN A 388 -13.81 6.48 -6.53
C ASN A 388 -14.71 7.39 -5.70
N ALA A 389 -15.49 6.81 -4.77
CA ALA A 389 -16.31 7.60 -3.83
C ALA A 389 -15.43 8.38 -2.85
N VAL A 390 -14.36 7.76 -2.34
CA VAL A 390 -13.42 8.39 -1.41
C VAL A 390 -12.67 9.55 -2.08
N PHE A 391 -12.17 9.37 -3.31
CA PHE A 391 -11.55 10.46 -4.06
C PHE A 391 -12.53 11.58 -4.39
N THR A 392 -13.81 11.26 -4.66
CA THR A 392 -14.86 12.27 -4.90
C THR A 392 -15.18 13.08 -3.65
N GLU A 393 -15.20 12.46 -2.46
CA GLU A 393 -15.40 13.14 -1.18
C GLU A 393 -14.19 13.98 -0.77
N LYS A 394 -13.00 13.36 -0.77
CA LYS A 394 -11.78 13.90 -0.15
C LYS A 394 -10.99 14.82 -1.06
N ARG A 395 -10.98 14.59 -2.37
CA ARG A 395 -10.21 15.35 -3.38
C ARG A 395 -11.08 15.79 -4.57
N PRO A 396 -12.20 16.50 -4.33
CA PRO A 396 -13.16 16.89 -5.36
C PRO A 396 -12.51 17.81 -6.41
N GLY A 397 -12.71 17.49 -7.69
CA GLY A 397 -12.16 18.27 -8.81
C GLY A 397 -10.65 18.14 -9.03
N GLN A 398 -9.93 17.36 -8.21
CA GLN A 398 -8.52 17.03 -8.44
C GLN A 398 -8.40 15.83 -9.39
N PHE A 399 -7.31 15.76 -10.15
CA PHE A 399 -6.96 14.53 -10.88
C PHE A 399 -6.42 13.49 -9.90
N ASN A 400 -7.15 12.39 -9.75
CA ASN A 400 -6.86 11.31 -8.80
C ASN A 400 -6.38 10.01 -9.49
N GLY A 401 -6.18 10.03 -10.81
CA GLY A 401 -5.73 8.89 -11.61
C GLY A 401 -6.74 8.43 -12.66
N VAL A 402 -6.67 7.15 -13.06
CA VAL A 402 -7.37 6.56 -14.21
C VAL A 402 -7.89 5.15 -13.90
N GLN A 403 -9.10 4.83 -14.36
CA GLN A 403 -9.61 3.44 -14.43
C GLN A 403 -9.45 2.90 -15.86
N LEU A 404 -8.65 1.86 -16.05
CA LEU A 404 -8.45 1.21 -17.35
C LEU A 404 -9.75 0.52 -17.84
N ILE A 405 -10.06 0.67 -19.13
CA ILE A 405 -11.20 0.02 -19.78
C ILE A 405 -10.80 -1.42 -20.12
N GLY A 406 -11.63 -2.39 -19.73
CA GLY A 406 -11.27 -3.81 -19.74
C GLY A 406 -10.06 -4.14 -18.84
N GLY A 407 -9.77 -3.30 -17.83
CA GLY A 407 -8.69 -3.54 -16.89
C GLY A 407 -8.99 -4.68 -15.90
N ALA A 408 -7.98 -5.47 -15.54
CA ALA A 408 -8.07 -6.56 -14.57
C ALA A 408 -7.26 -6.25 -13.31
N HIS A 409 -7.64 -6.83 -12.16
CA HIS A 409 -6.96 -6.63 -10.88
C HIS A 409 -5.46 -7.04 -10.91
N SER A 410 -5.12 -7.88 -11.88
CA SER A 410 -3.80 -8.42 -12.21
C SER A 410 -2.95 -7.54 -13.13
N ASP A 411 -3.44 -6.39 -13.65
CA ASP A 411 -2.72 -5.59 -14.66
C ASP A 411 -1.33 -5.10 -14.18
N ALA A 412 -1.21 -4.77 -12.89
CA ALA A 412 0.07 -4.41 -12.25
C ALA A 412 0.88 -5.62 -11.74
N PHE A 413 0.35 -6.84 -11.82
CA PHE A 413 1.01 -8.08 -11.37
C PHE A 413 1.70 -8.79 -12.54
N ARG A 414 3.02 -8.70 -12.61
CA ARG A 414 3.86 -9.38 -13.61
C ARG A 414 4.86 -10.32 -12.94
N SER A 415 4.82 -11.59 -13.33
CA SER A 415 5.63 -12.66 -12.74
C SER A 415 6.20 -13.63 -13.77
N SER A 416 7.49 -13.96 -13.62
CA SER A 416 8.15 -15.12 -14.25
C SER A 416 8.65 -16.15 -13.24
N THR A 417 8.66 -15.81 -11.94
CA THR A 417 8.95 -16.72 -10.82
C THR A 417 8.19 -18.05 -10.96
N LEU A 418 8.86 -19.17 -10.66
CA LEU A 418 8.31 -20.52 -10.83
C LEU A 418 7.70 -20.80 -12.21
N PHE A 419 8.41 -20.42 -13.29
CA PHE A 419 7.95 -20.61 -14.67
C PHE A 419 6.59 -19.93 -14.96
N GLY A 420 6.28 -18.84 -14.25
CA GLY A 420 5.02 -18.11 -14.36
C GLY A 420 3.84 -18.70 -13.58
N ILE A 421 4.05 -19.66 -12.66
CA ILE A 421 2.97 -20.20 -11.81
C ILE A 421 2.20 -19.08 -11.05
N PRO A 422 2.85 -18.07 -10.43
CA PRO A 422 2.11 -16.96 -9.81
C PRO A 422 1.30 -16.13 -10.82
N GLN A 423 1.80 -15.95 -12.06
CA GLN A 423 1.04 -15.30 -13.13
C GLN A 423 -0.18 -16.12 -13.53
N PHE A 424 -0.06 -17.45 -13.66
CA PHE A 424 -1.20 -18.32 -13.94
C PHE A 424 -2.25 -18.22 -12.83
N LEU A 425 -1.83 -18.28 -11.56
CA LEU A 425 -2.73 -18.17 -10.42
C LEU A 425 -3.41 -16.79 -10.33
N VAL A 426 -2.68 -15.69 -10.53
CA VAL A 426 -3.28 -14.34 -10.56
C VAL A 426 -4.31 -14.22 -11.69
N THR A 427 -4.03 -14.84 -12.84
CA THR A 427 -4.90 -14.83 -14.03
C THR A 427 -6.21 -15.58 -13.78
N VAL A 428 -6.14 -16.73 -13.11
CA VAL A 428 -7.29 -17.58 -12.81
C VAL A 428 -8.19 -16.99 -11.71
N PHE A 429 -7.61 -16.41 -10.66
CA PHE A 429 -8.38 -15.94 -9.49
C PHE A 429 -8.76 -14.46 -9.53
N PHE A 430 -7.98 -13.61 -10.23
CA PHE A 430 -8.12 -12.15 -10.17
C PHE A 430 -8.24 -11.49 -11.56
N GLY A 431 -8.56 -12.28 -12.58
CA GLY A 431 -8.84 -11.83 -13.95
C GLY A 431 -7.61 -11.84 -14.87
N ALA A 432 -7.85 -11.84 -16.18
CA ALA A 432 -6.82 -11.91 -17.20
C ALA A 432 -6.53 -10.54 -17.83
N SER A 433 -5.35 -10.00 -17.55
CA SER A 433 -4.89 -8.73 -18.14
C SER A 433 -4.69 -8.79 -19.65
N THR A 434 -5.08 -7.73 -20.36
CA THR A 434 -4.67 -7.53 -21.75
C THR A 434 -3.21 -7.05 -21.82
N PRO A 435 -2.44 -7.37 -22.87
CA PRO A 435 -1.09 -6.84 -23.05
C PRO A 435 -1.04 -5.30 -23.07
N ASN A 436 -2.09 -4.67 -23.60
CA ASN A 436 -2.22 -3.22 -23.69
C ASN A 436 -2.41 -2.61 -22.30
N ASN A 437 -3.27 -3.18 -21.45
CA ASN A 437 -3.52 -2.63 -20.10
C ASN A 437 -2.32 -2.83 -19.17
N VAL A 438 -1.57 -3.93 -19.30
CA VAL A 438 -0.27 -4.11 -18.63
C VAL A 438 0.71 -3.00 -19.01
N GLU A 439 0.91 -2.76 -20.31
CA GLU A 439 1.83 -1.73 -20.77
C GLU A 439 1.32 -0.32 -20.40
N ALA A 440 0.00 -0.11 -20.38
CA ALA A 440 -0.62 1.12 -19.91
C ALA A 440 -0.32 1.42 -18.43
N VAL A 441 -0.31 0.41 -17.55
CA VAL A 441 0.14 0.58 -16.15
C VAL A 441 1.55 1.14 -16.12
N HIS A 442 2.48 0.58 -16.90
CA HIS A 442 3.87 1.06 -16.95
C HIS A 442 4.00 2.47 -17.53
N VAL A 443 3.29 2.79 -18.62
CA VAL A 443 3.30 4.13 -19.26
C VAL A 443 2.73 5.21 -18.33
N LEU A 444 1.61 4.94 -17.65
CA LEU A 444 1.05 5.86 -16.65
C LEU A 444 2.01 6.05 -15.47
N THR A 445 2.59 4.95 -14.97
CA THR A 445 3.57 4.94 -13.87
C THR A 445 4.78 5.81 -14.17
N GLU A 446 5.40 5.62 -15.35
CA GLU A 446 6.62 6.32 -15.77
C GLU A 446 6.41 7.84 -15.86
N GLY A 447 5.33 8.27 -16.52
CA GLY A 447 4.98 9.68 -16.63
C GLY A 447 4.61 10.32 -15.28
N TRP A 448 3.76 9.66 -14.49
CA TRP A 448 3.33 10.20 -13.19
C TRP A 448 4.45 10.21 -12.15
N LEU A 449 5.34 9.21 -12.12
CA LEU A 449 6.52 9.25 -11.26
C LEU A 449 7.45 10.39 -11.67
N THR A 450 7.73 10.55 -12.97
CA THR A 450 8.55 11.68 -13.46
C THR A 450 7.96 13.02 -13.01
N ASP A 451 6.65 13.21 -13.14
CA ASP A 451 5.98 14.45 -12.74
C ASP A 451 5.84 14.64 -11.22
N MET A 452 5.79 13.56 -10.42
CA MET A 452 5.92 13.63 -8.96
C MET A 452 7.33 14.09 -8.56
N TYR A 453 8.37 13.51 -9.15
CA TYR A 453 9.76 13.90 -8.86
C TYR A 453 10.11 15.30 -9.36
N GLU A 454 9.54 15.77 -10.48
CA GLU A 454 9.67 17.17 -10.90
C GLU A 454 8.71 18.13 -10.16
N GLY A 455 7.75 17.61 -9.38
CA GLY A 455 6.83 18.41 -8.55
C GLY A 455 5.70 19.07 -9.32
N ARG A 456 5.38 18.57 -10.52
CA ARG A 456 4.53 19.23 -11.53
C ARG A 456 3.21 18.52 -11.86
N VAL A 457 2.83 17.44 -11.17
CA VAL A 457 1.59 16.67 -11.41
C VAL A 457 0.34 17.54 -11.61
N TYR A 458 0.23 18.63 -10.85
CA TYR A 458 -0.91 19.57 -10.86
C TYR A 458 -0.63 20.89 -11.60
N ASP A 459 0.50 21.00 -12.28
CA ASP A 459 0.81 22.07 -13.24
C ASP A 459 0.49 21.59 -14.67
N PRO A 460 -0.58 22.08 -15.31
CA PRO A 460 -0.98 21.62 -16.63
C PRO A 460 -0.03 22.05 -17.75
N ASP A 461 0.80 23.07 -17.53
CA ASP A 461 1.64 23.68 -18.56
C ASP A 461 3.04 23.02 -18.66
N THR A 462 3.48 22.31 -17.61
CA THR A 462 4.81 21.68 -17.56
C THR A 462 4.82 20.16 -17.42
N ARG A 463 3.72 19.53 -16.99
CA ARG A 463 3.62 18.06 -16.81
C ARG A 463 3.73 17.26 -18.11
N THR A 464 4.22 16.02 -18.00
CA THR A 464 4.59 15.16 -19.15
C THR A 464 3.88 13.81 -19.19
N GLY A 465 3.35 13.35 -18.07
CA GLY A 465 2.52 12.14 -17.99
C GLY A 465 1.14 12.32 -18.63
N ILE A 466 0.37 11.24 -18.66
CA ILE A 466 -0.97 11.24 -19.25
C ILE A 466 -1.99 11.68 -18.20
N TYR A 467 -2.69 12.76 -18.48
CA TYR A 467 -3.72 13.35 -17.61
C TYR A 467 -4.98 13.66 -18.40
N GLY A 468 -6.10 13.78 -17.69
CA GLY A 468 -7.33 14.35 -18.23
C GLY A 468 -7.94 15.35 -17.24
N VAL A 469 -8.96 16.08 -17.70
CA VAL A 469 -9.74 16.97 -16.83
C VAL A 469 -10.71 16.11 -16.01
N PRO A 470 -10.78 16.25 -14.68
CA PRO A 470 -11.80 15.57 -13.87
C PRO A 470 -13.22 15.99 -14.28
N GLY A 471 -14.12 15.02 -14.42
CA GLY A 471 -15.50 15.22 -14.88
C GLY A 471 -16.50 14.34 -14.13
N ALA A 472 -17.68 14.13 -14.71
CA ALA A 472 -18.67 13.22 -14.15
C ALA A 472 -18.20 11.74 -14.25
N PRO A 473 -18.74 10.82 -13.42
CA PRO A 473 -18.27 9.44 -13.37
C PRO A 473 -18.26 8.74 -14.73
N SER A 474 -17.07 8.34 -15.19
CA SER A 474 -16.83 7.74 -16.52
C SER A 474 -17.34 8.59 -17.71
N GLU A 475 -17.18 9.91 -17.62
CA GLU A 475 -17.40 10.86 -18.72
C GLU A 475 -16.14 11.07 -19.56
N VAL A 476 -15.03 11.45 -18.93
CA VAL A 476 -13.78 11.78 -19.62
C VAL A 476 -12.93 10.52 -19.80
N VAL A 477 -12.51 10.25 -21.04
CA VAL A 477 -11.62 9.14 -21.41
C VAL A 477 -10.30 9.69 -21.91
N VAL A 478 -9.19 9.16 -21.38
CA VAL A 478 -7.85 9.35 -21.93
C VAL A 478 -7.45 8.14 -22.78
N GLU A 479 -6.71 8.39 -23.85
CA GLU A 479 -6.02 7.35 -24.61
C GLU A 479 -4.60 7.19 -24.08
N ILE A 480 -4.15 5.94 -24.00
CA ILE A 480 -2.84 5.58 -23.46
C ILE A 480 -2.09 4.87 -24.59
N PRO A 481 -1.16 5.55 -25.28
CA PRO A 481 -0.35 4.90 -26.31
C PRO A 481 0.58 3.88 -25.64
N THR A 482 0.57 2.64 -26.12
CA THR A 482 1.38 1.55 -25.57
C THR A 482 2.11 0.79 -26.67
N THR A 483 3.25 0.20 -26.32
CA THR A 483 4.05 -0.65 -27.24
C THR A 483 3.32 -1.92 -27.69
N ARG A 484 2.14 -2.24 -27.11
CA ARG A 484 1.28 -3.38 -27.46
C ARG A 484 0.03 -2.99 -28.26
N GLY A 485 -0.11 -1.71 -28.61
CA GLY A 485 -1.34 -1.12 -29.15
C GLY A 485 -2.04 -0.24 -28.11
N PRO A 486 -2.98 0.63 -28.53
CA PRO A 486 -3.60 1.59 -27.63
C PRO A 486 -4.37 0.91 -26.49
N ALA A 487 -4.30 1.51 -25.30
CA ALA A 487 -5.22 1.28 -24.20
C ALA A 487 -6.03 2.57 -23.96
N ARG A 488 -7.11 2.47 -23.18
CA ARG A 488 -7.99 3.61 -22.87
C ARG A 488 -8.42 3.54 -21.41
N GLY A 489 -8.64 4.68 -20.78
CA GLY A 489 -9.06 4.73 -19.39
C GLY A 489 -9.96 5.92 -19.07
N TYR A 490 -10.91 5.73 -18.15
CA TYR A 490 -11.71 6.83 -17.60
C TYR A 490 -10.87 7.61 -16.59
N VAL A 491 -10.88 8.95 -16.68
CA VAL A 491 -10.36 9.80 -15.61
C VAL A 491 -11.19 9.54 -14.34
N LEU A 492 -10.55 9.40 -13.18
CA LEU A 492 -11.29 9.19 -11.94
C LEU A 492 -12.05 10.46 -11.51
N PRO A 493 -13.29 10.33 -10.99
CA PRO A 493 -13.98 9.08 -10.65
C PRO A 493 -14.56 8.33 -11.87
N ALA A 494 -14.59 7.00 -11.78
CA ALA A 494 -15.31 6.14 -12.71
C ALA A 494 -16.60 5.59 -12.08
N ARG A 495 -17.56 5.13 -12.90
CA ARG A 495 -18.86 4.60 -12.43
C ARG A 495 -18.69 3.35 -11.57
N THR A 496 -19.05 3.44 -10.30
CA THR A 496 -19.16 2.32 -9.37
C THR A 496 -20.55 1.66 -9.48
N PRO A 497 -20.68 0.38 -9.84
CA PRO A 497 -21.96 -0.32 -9.82
C PRO A 497 -22.40 -0.59 -8.38
N GLU A 498 -23.72 -0.66 -8.13
CA GLU A 498 -24.20 -1.15 -6.83
C GLU A 498 -23.82 -2.64 -6.67
N PRO A 499 -23.17 -3.04 -5.56
CA PRO A 499 -22.84 -4.44 -5.32
C PRO A 499 -24.12 -5.25 -5.08
N SER A 500 -24.24 -6.41 -5.73
CA SER A 500 -25.33 -7.35 -5.48
C SER A 500 -25.26 -7.94 -4.06
N PRO A 501 -26.30 -8.63 -3.57
CA PRO A 501 -26.23 -9.31 -2.27
C PRO A 501 -25.07 -10.31 -2.15
N PHE A 502 -24.66 -10.93 -3.26
CA PHE A 502 -23.51 -11.84 -3.31
C PHE A 502 -22.18 -11.08 -3.27
N ASP A 503 -22.06 -9.97 -4.01
CA ASP A 503 -20.89 -9.09 -3.94
C ASP A 503 -20.71 -8.52 -2.53
N ARG A 504 -21.81 -8.13 -1.86
CA ARG A 504 -21.77 -7.64 -0.46
C ARG A 504 -21.23 -8.69 0.50
N LEU A 505 -21.57 -9.97 0.31
CA LEU A 505 -21.03 -11.08 1.11
C LEU A 505 -19.52 -11.28 0.86
N ILE A 506 -19.09 -11.26 -0.40
CA ILE A 506 -17.67 -11.39 -0.78
C ILE A 506 -16.85 -10.17 -0.32
N ASN A 507 -17.39 -8.96 -0.44
CA ASN A 507 -16.79 -7.73 0.07
C ASN A 507 -16.70 -7.74 1.60
N GLY A 508 -17.65 -8.36 2.31
CA GLY A 508 -17.55 -8.60 3.74
C GLY A 508 -16.38 -9.51 4.10
N PHE A 509 -16.15 -10.56 3.30
CA PHE A 509 -15.01 -11.47 3.47
C PHE A 509 -13.66 -10.79 3.17
N PHE A 510 -13.52 -10.08 2.04
CA PHE A 510 -12.30 -9.29 1.77
C PHE A 510 -12.13 -8.11 2.74
N GLY A 511 -13.23 -7.54 3.24
CA GLY A 511 -13.25 -6.57 4.34
C GLY A 511 -12.61 -7.13 5.60
N LEU A 512 -12.94 -8.38 5.96
CA LEU A 512 -12.31 -9.08 7.08
C LEU A 512 -10.81 -9.35 6.85
N LEU A 513 -10.42 -9.71 5.62
CA LEU A 513 -9.02 -9.98 5.26
C LEU A 513 -8.13 -8.71 5.22
N ASN A 514 -8.73 -7.54 5.00
CA ASN A 514 -8.00 -6.27 4.87
C ASN A 514 -8.05 -5.39 6.13
N ALA A 515 -8.80 -5.76 7.17
CA ALA A 515 -8.94 -4.99 8.40
C ALA A 515 -8.60 -5.81 9.66
N ASN A 516 -8.20 -5.12 10.73
CA ASN A 516 -7.53 -5.71 11.88
C ASN A 516 -8.50 -6.17 12.99
N TYR A 517 -9.57 -6.88 12.62
CA TYR A 517 -10.64 -7.26 13.55
C TYR A 517 -10.19 -8.08 14.77
N PHE A 518 -8.98 -8.66 14.73
CA PHE A 518 -8.41 -9.46 15.81
C PHE A 518 -7.26 -8.75 16.58
N ALA A 519 -6.98 -7.48 16.32
CA ALA A 519 -5.86 -6.72 16.92
C ALA A 519 -6.08 -6.34 18.40
N ALA A 520 -6.20 -7.35 19.27
CA ALA A 520 -6.50 -7.18 20.69
C ALA A 520 -5.36 -6.56 21.53
N CYS A 521 -4.13 -6.49 21.01
CA CYS A 521 -2.92 -6.07 21.71
C CYS A 521 -2.17 -4.90 21.04
N ALA A 522 -2.72 -4.35 19.96
CA ALA A 522 -2.14 -3.23 19.23
C ALA A 522 -2.10 -1.95 20.09
N VAL A 523 -0.94 -1.29 20.11
CA VAL A 523 -0.78 0.04 20.72
C VAL A 523 -1.05 1.11 19.66
N ALA A 524 -1.81 2.16 20.02
CA ALA A 524 -2.10 3.27 19.13
C ALA A 524 -0.79 3.91 18.59
N PRO A 525 -0.63 4.11 17.27
CA PRO A 525 0.65 4.56 16.71
C PRO A 525 1.18 5.90 17.22
N ASP A 526 0.30 6.82 17.66
CA ASP A 526 0.73 8.11 18.24
C ASP A 526 1.34 7.95 19.65
N ALA A 527 0.84 6.99 20.43
CA ALA A 527 1.39 6.62 21.72
C ALA A 527 2.76 5.93 21.55
N SER A 528 2.86 4.98 20.61
CA SER A 528 4.12 4.33 20.24
C SER A 528 5.15 5.34 19.75
N TYR A 529 4.76 6.28 18.87
CA TYR A 529 5.66 7.32 18.35
C TYR A 529 6.25 8.20 19.44
N ARG A 530 5.42 8.65 20.40
CA ARG A 530 5.89 9.46 21.55
C ARG A 530 6.83 8.70 22.49
N GLY A 531 6.86 7.37 22.44
CA GLY A 531 7.80 6.52 23.17
C GLY A 531 9.17 6.34 22.51
N ARG A 532 9.30 6.69 21.22
CA ARG A 532 10.55 6.49 20.47
C ARG A 532 11.61 7.49 20.97
N PRO A 533 12.82 7.04 21.37
CA PRO A 533 13.89 7.95 21.76
C PRO A 533 14.34 8.75 20.53
N ALA A 534 14.40 10.08 20.65
CA ALA A 534 14.89 10.93 19.56
C ALA A 534 16.33 10.51 19.18
N ILE A 535 16.51 10.06 17.94
CA ILE A 535 17.78 9.52 17.45
C ILE A 535 18.76 10.68 17.22
N LEU A 536 19.45 11.08 18.29
CA LEU A 536 20.63 11.95 18.23
C LEU A 536 21.68 11.28 17.32
N SER A 537 21.97 11.91 16.19
CA SER A 537 22.88 11.38 15.17
C SER A 537 24.23 11.02 15.77
N ALA A 538 24.59 9.73 15.74
CA ALA A 538 25.80 9.18 16.34
C ALA A 538 27.06 9.47 15.50
N THR A 539 27.30 10.73 15.18
CA THR A 539 28.36 11.18 14.26
C THR A 539 29.59 11.67 15.02
N THR A 540 30.11 10.91 16.00
CA THR A 540 31.37 11.25 16.69
C THR A 540 32.20 10.03 17.09
N ALA A 541 33.48 10.05 16.69
CA ALA A 541 34.61 9.30 17.22
C ALA A 541 34.52 7.76 17.36
N ILE A 542 35.17 7.06 16.44
CA ILE A 542 35.85 5.79 16.74
C ILE A 542 36.96 6.09 17.76
N GLY A 543 36.89 5.53 18.98
CA GLY A 543 37.92 5.71 20.00
C GLY A 543 37.79 4.80 21.22
N ASP A 544 38.81 3.97 21.45
CA ASP A 544 39.13 3.25 22.70
C ASP A 544 37.99 2.61 23.52
N VAL A 545 37.49 1.46 23.06
CA VAL A 545 36.78 0.50 23.94
C VAL A 545 37.77 -0.14 24.92
N ARG A 546 38.00 0.50 26.07
CA ARG A 546 38.68 -0.14 27.21
C ARG A 546 37.79 -1.21 27.84
N LEU A 547 38.18 -2.46 27.67
CA LEU A 547 37.57 -3.62 28.35
C LEU A 547 37.56 -3.43 29.88
N MET A 548 36.38 -3.55 30.49
CA MET A 548 36.22 -3.86 31.91
C MET A 548 35.57 -5.26 32.08
N PRO A 549 35.85 -5.98 33.17
CA PRO A 549 35.71 -7.43 33.18
C PRO A 549 34.30 -7.91 33.58
N ARG A 550 33.91 -9.08 33.03
CA ARG A 550 32.68 -9.80 33.40
C ARG A 550 32.69 -10.16 34.89
N ALA A 551 31.65 -9.75 35.62
CA ALA A 551 31.39 -10.25 36.96
C ALA A 551 31.01 -11.74 36.90
N SER A 552 31.58 -12.55 37.80
CA SER A 552 31.36 -14.01 37.85
C SER A 552 30.37 -14.38 38.95
N CYS A 553 29.17 -14.82 38.57
CA CYS A 553 28.25 -15.44 39.52
C CYS A 553 28.59 -16.92 39.70
N ARG A 554 29.22 -17.27 40.84
CA ARG A 554 29.30 -18.65 41.33
C ARG A 554 28.99 -18.73 42.82
N SER A 555 27.89 -19.42 43.11
CA SER A 555 27.62 -20.26 44.29
C SER A 555 28.10 -19.79 45.67
N ALA A 556 27.14 -19.51 46.54
CA ALA A 556 27.23 -19.88 47.96
C ALA A 556 25.95 -20.66 48.30
N ALA A 557 26.07 -21.71 49.11
CA ALA A 557 24.95 -22.51 49.59
C ALA A 557 25.05 -22.65 51.11
N LEU A 558 23.91 -22.49 51.79
CA LEU A 558 23.60 -22.97 53.13
C LEU A 558 22.07 -22.99 53.31
#